data_AF-A0A090VAK4-F1
#
_entry.id   AF-A0A090VAK4-F1
#
_cell.length_a   1.000
_cell.length_b   1.000
_cell.length_c   1.000
_cell.angle_alpha   90.00
_cell.angle_beta   90.00
_cell.angle_gamma   90.00
#
_symmetry.space_group_name_H-M   'P 1'
#
loop_
_entity.id
_entity.type
_entity.pdbx_description
1 polymer ?
#
loop_
_entity_poly.entity_id
_entity_poly.type
_entity_poly.pdbx_seq_one_letter_code
_entity_poly.pdbx_strand_id
1 'polypeptide(L)'
;MKKIVLALLLVFIFSCSNENKTDKELLENDKKELVENLDSYKVATYKFGKILIRASAEKNTISPEFQSFKSDLDRIFNKVVKYDLDNPESLSMLDYISIYRDYKNMEDFIMETDEDIFPTLIDAFNLAYGDSISKQIEYLKGEDKVYVQNIEHSVLSAIVILSKDLGKEVSLYECTKTYPELLPDSEIKTLLQYFRGFLFFEKGLYYLSEDEISRNIDWLNTTKKSTCHIQERYFNGETSITSKPI
;
A
#
# COMPACT_ATOMS: atom_id res chain seq x y z
N MET A 1 -2.72 29.42 50.69
CA MET A 1 -2.50 28.03 50.24
C MET A 1 -3.78 27.27 49.92
N LYS A 2 -4.78 27.15 50.83
CA LYS A 2 -6.06 26.46 50.53
C LYS A 2 -6.80 26.96 49.28
N LYS A 3 -6.82 28.27 49.02
CA LYS A 3 -7.45 28.86 47.82
C LYS A 3 -6.71 28.56 46.51
N ILE A 4 -5.39 28.35 46.58
CA ILE A 4 -4.56 28.01 45.40
C ILE A 4 -4.73 26.52 45.07
N VAL A 5 -4.79 25.65 46.08
CA VAL A 5 -5.08 24.22 45.90
C VAL A 5 -6.49 24.02 45.32
N LEU A 6 -7.48 24.80 45.76
CA LEU A 6 -8.84 24.76 45.22
C LEU A 6 -8.91 25.25 43.76
N ALA A 7 -8.14 26.28 43.40
CA ALA A 7 -8.06 26.78 42.04
C ALA A 7 -7.37 25.77 41.10
N LEU A 8 -6.31 25.10 41.56
CA LEU A 8 -5.65 24.01 40.84
C LEU A 8 -6.58 22.81 40.64
N LEU A 9 -7.34 22.43 41.66
CA LEU A 9 -8.37 21.39 41.57
C LEU A 9 -9.46 21.76 40.55
N LEU A 10 -9.91 23.02 40.53
CA LEU A 10 -10.90 23.52 39.57
C LEU A 10 -10.41 23.48 38.11
N VAL A 11 -9.13 23.75 37.84
CA VAL A 11 -8.56 23.62 36.50
C VAL A 11 -8.55 22.15 36.03
N PHE A 12 -8.29 21.20 36.94
CA PHE A 12 -8.33 19.77 36.60
C PHE A 12 -9.74 19.25 36.27
N ILE A 13 -10.80 19.81 36.86
CA ILE A 13 -12.19 19.39 36.57
C ILE A 13 -12.72 19.99 35.26
N PHE A 14 -12.28 21.19 34.87
CA PHE A 14 -12.68 21.82 33.61
C PHE A 14 -11.88 21.34 32.40
N SER A 15 -10.72 20.69 32.60
CA SER A 15 -9.93 20.09 31.51
C SER A 15 -10.44 18.71 31.07
N CYS A 16 -11.40 18.12 31.78
CA CYS A 16 -12.08 16.87 31.42
C CYS A 16 -13.44 17.10 30.74
N SER A 17 -13.61 18.22 30.04
CA SER A 17 -14.74 18.47 29.15
C SER A 17 -14.28 18.37 27.69
N ASN A 18 -13.68 17.25 27.31
CA ASN A 18 -13.56 16.94 25.89
C ASN A 18 -14.82 16.22 25.45
N GLU A 19 -15.42 16.75 24.39
CA GLU A 19 -16.56 16.23 23.65
C GLU A 19 -16.54 14.70 23.63
N ASN A 20 -17.64 14.07 24.07
CA ASN A 20 -17.87 12.64 23.84
C ASN A 20 -18.08 12.45 22.33
N LYS A 21 -16.99 12.50 21.55
CA LYS A 21 -17.00 12.16 20.14
C LYS A 21 -17.45 10.71 20.03
N THR A 22 -18.47 10.47 19.23
CA THR A 22 -18.95 9.10 18.99
C THR A 22 -17.89 8.30 18.22
N ASP A 23 -17.82 6.98 18.41
CA ASP A 23 -16.86 6.11 17.70
C ASP A 23 -16.91 6.31 16.17
N LYS A 24 -18.11 6.59 15.64
CA LYS A 24 -18.31 6.93 14.24
C LYS A 24 -17.59 8.21 13.82
N GLU A 25 -17.64 9.25 14.66
CA GLU A 25 -16.96 10.52 14.39
C GLU A 25 -15.43 10.35 14.40
N LEU A 26 -14.92 9.51 15.29
CA LEU A 26 -13.49 9.21 15.39
C LEU A 26 -13.01 8.39 14.19
N LEU A 27 -13.79 7.41 13.74
CA LEU A 27 -13.54 6.68 12.50
C LEU A 27 -13.52 7.60 11.27
N GLU A 28 -14.45 8.56 11.17
CA GLU A 28 -14.45 9.53 10.06
C GLU A 28 -13.25 10.50 10.13
N ASN A 29 -12.79 10.85 11.33
CA ASN A 29 -11.56 11.64 11.49
C ASN A 29 -10.33 10.86 11.01
N ASP A 30 -10.21 9.58 11.37
CA ASP A 30 -9.13 8.72 10.88
C ASP A 30 -9.15 8.58 9.35
N LYS A 31 -10.33 8.44 8.74
CA LYS A 31 -10.47 8.42 7.27
C LYS A 31 -10.01 9.72 6.63
N LYS A 32 -10.33 10.86 7.26
CA LYS A 32 -9.89 12.17 6.77
C LYS A 32 -8.38 12.33 6.89
N GLU A 33 -7.82 11.98 8.05
CA GLU A 33 -6.36 11.99 8.27
C GLU A 33 -5.64 11.08 7.27
N LEU A 34 -6.20 9.90 6.99
CA LEU A 34 -5.68 9.00 5.96
C LEU A 34 -5.58 9.70 4.61
N VAL A 35 -6.65 10.32 4.13
CA VAL A 35 -6.66 11.06 2.85
C VAL A 35 -5.63 12.19 2.83
N GLU A 36 -5.50 12.95 3.92
CA GLU A 36 -4.49 14.00 4.03
C GLU A 36 -3.05 13.46 3.96
N ASN A 37 -2.79 12.25 4.48
CA ASN A 37 -1.49 11.59 4.36
C ASN A 37 -1.21 11.06 2.94
N LEU A 38 -2.24 10.81 2.12
CA LEU A 38 -2.08 10.35 0.75
C LEU A 38 -1.68 11.47 -0.21
N ASP A 39 -2.05 12.72 0.10
CA ASP A 39 -1.69 13.91 -0.69
C ASP A 39 -0.26 14.36 -0.40
N SER A 40 0.72 13.55 -0.81
CA SER A 40 2.14 13.85 -0.63
C SER A 40 2.93 13.66 -1.92
N TYR A 41 3.96 14.48 -2.09
CA TYR A 41 4.91 14.36 -3.20
C TYR A 41 5.59 12.98 -3.25
N LYS A 42 5.77 12.33 -2.10
CA LYS A 42 6.32 10.97 -2.02
C LYS A 42 5.39 9.96 -2.68
N VAL A 43 4.08 10.06 -2.41
CA VAL A 43 3.06 9.22 -3.05
C VAL A 43 3.02 9.49 -4.55
N ALA A 44 3.07 10.74 -4.99
CA ALA A 44 3.11 11.10 -6.41
C ALA A 44 4.32 10.48 -7.13
N THR A 45 5.53 10.62 -6.56
CA THR A 45 6.77 10.07 -7.12
C THR A 45 6.73 8.55 -7.16
N TYR A 46 6.23 7.93 -6.10
CA TYR A 46 6.10 6.48 -6.00
C TYR A 46 5.08 5.93 -7.02
N LYS A 47 3.93 6.59 -7.15
CA LYS A 47 2.89 6.26 -8.13
C LYS A 47 3.42 6.39 -9.56
N PHE A 48 4.19 7.45 -9.85
CA PHE A 48 4.88 7.60 -11.13
C PHE A 48 5.78 6.39 -11.42
N GLY A 49 6.61 5.97 -10.45
CA GLY A 49 7.47 4.78 -10.61
C GLY A 49 6.68 3.49 -10.85
N LYS A 50 5.57 3.27 -10.15
CA LYS A 50 4.68 2.12 -10.36
C LYS A 50 4.05 2.13 -11.75
N ILE A 51 3.50 3.28 -12.18
CA ILE A 51 2.90 3.41 -13.52
C ILE A 51 3.97 3.20 -14.58
N LEU A 52 5.17 3.75 -14.42
CA LEU A 52 6.28 3.55 -15.34
C LEU A 52 6.59 2.07 -15.56
N ILE A 53 6.66 1.27 -14.49
CA ILE A 53 6.93 -0.16 -14.57
C ILE A 53 5.73 -0.89 -15.20
N ARG A 54 4.51 -0.68 -14.70
CA ARG A 54 3.33 -1.41 -15.18
C ARG A 54 2.96 -1.07 -16.63
N ALA A 55 3.05 0.20 -17.00
CA ALA A 55 2.79 0.68 -18.35
C ALA A 55 3.78 0.13 -19.40
N SER A 56 4.98 -0.27 -18.98
CA SER A 56 5.96 -0.88 -19.90
C SER A 56 5.43 -2.17 -20.53
N ALA A 57 4.54 -2.88 -19.83
CA ALA A 57 3.89 -4.10 -20.32
C ALA A 57 2.63 -3.85 -21.15
N GLU A 58 2.09 -2.64 -21.14
CA GLU A 58 0.86 -2.34 -21.86
C GLU A 58 1.11 -2.09 -23.36
N LYS A 59 0.24 -2.64 -24.22
CA LYS A 59 0.36 -2.59 -25.69
C LYS A 59 -0.48 -1.49 -26.34
N ASN A 60 -0.71 -0.38 -25.63
CA ASN A 60 -1.43 0.83 -26.09
C ASN A 60 -2.96 0.75 -26.15
N THR A 61 -3.60 -0.11 -25.36
CA THR A 61 -5.05 -0.36 -25.49
C THR A 61 -5.93 0.42 -24.52
N ILE A 62 -5.35 1.16 -23.57
CA ILE A 62 -6.06 1.71 -22.41
C ILE A 62 -6.79 3.02 -22.71
N SER A 63 -6.09 4.07 -23.17
CA SER A 63 -6.71 5.38 -23.48
C SER A 63 -5.91 6.18 -24.52
N PRO A 64 -6.54 7.13 -25.25
CA PRO A 64 -5.84 8.02 -26.17
C PRO A 64 -4.77 8.88 -25.47
N GLU A 65 -5.04 9.31 -24.25
CA GLU A 65 -4.10 10.08 -23.44
C GLU A 65 -2.88 9.24 -23.06
N PHE A 66 -3.08 8.00 -22.61
CA PHE A 66 -1.98 7.07 -22.37
C PHE A 66 -1.15 6.81 -23.63
N GLN A 67 -1.79 6.65 -24.79
CA GLN A 67 -1.08 6.49 -26.07
C GLN A 67 -0.16 7.68 -26.38
N SER A 68 -0.57 8.90 -26.02
CA SER A 68 0.25 10.10 -26.22
C SER A 68 1.50 10.12 -25.32
N PHE A 69 1.43 9.52 -24.14
CA PHE A 69 2.54 9.46 -23.18
C PHE A 69 3.38 8.17 -23.26
N LYS A 70 2.92 7.13 -23.97
CA LYS A 70 3.60 5.82 -23.99
C LYS A 70 5.06 5.91 -24.37
N SER A 71 5.38 6.64 -25.43
CA SER A 71 6.77 6.76 -25.90
C SER A 71 7.68 7.42 -24.86
N ASP A 72 7.14 8.36 -24.09
CA ASP A 72 7.87 9.02 -23.02
C ASP A 72 8.07 8.07 -21.83
N LEU A 73 7.01 7.34 -21.42
CA LEU A 73 7.10 6.30 -20.39
C LEU A 73 8.10 5.21 -20.77
N ASP A 74 8.06 4.68 -21.99
CA ASP A 74 9.00 3.65 -22.45
C ASP A 74 10.43 4.18 -22.50
N ARG A 75 10.63 5.43 -22.95
CA ARG A 75 11.94 6.07 -22.94
C ARG A 75 12.48 6.16 -21.52
N ILE A 76 11.67 6.62 -20.57
CA ILE A 76 12.07 6.77 -19.16
C ILE A 76 12.33 5.39 -18.54
N PHE A 77 11.46 4.41 -18.78
CA PHE A 77 11.61 3.05 -18.27
C PHE A 77 12.91 2.42 -18.78
N ASN A 78 13.18 2.51 -20.08
CA ASN A 78 14.43 2.01 -20.64
C ASN A 78 15.66 2.71 -20.05
N LYS A 79 15.57 4.01 -19.75
CA LYS A 79 16.65 4.73 -19.08
C LYS A 79 16.84 4.25 -17.65
N VAL A 80 15.77 4.05 -16.88
CA VAL A 80 15.83 3.75 -15.43
C VAL A 80 16.06 2.26 -15.14
N VAL A 81 15.50 1.36 -15.95
CA VAL A 81 15.40 -0.07 -15.65
C VAL A 81 16.44 -0.91 -16.42
N LYS A 82 16.98 -0.41 -17.54
CA LYS A 82 18.20 -0.98 -18.16
C LYS A 82 19.49 -0.49 -17.51
N TYR A 83 19.40 0.07 -16.30
CA TYR A 83 20.55 0.18 -15.41
C TYR A 83 21.09 -1.22 -15.20
N ASP A 84 22.25 -1.46 -15.78
CA ASP A 84 22.95 -2.72 -15.66
C ASP A 84 23.27 -2.95 -14.18
N LEU A 85 22.69 -3.99 -13.58
CA LEU A 85 23.00 -4.38 -12.19
C LEU A 85 24.50 -4.69 -12.03
N ASP A 86 25.16 -5.04 -13.14
CA ASP A 86 26.57 -5.37 -13.20
C ASP A 86 27.48 -4.15 -13.46
N ASN A 87 26.95 -3.04 -14.00
CA ASN A 87 27.67 -1.78 -14.22
C ASN A 87 26.76 -0.57 -14.00
N PRO A 88 26.63 -0.07 -12.76
CA PRO A 88 25.80 1.09 -12.46
C PRO A 88 26.47 2.39 -12.96
N GLU A 89 26.33 2.71 -14.25
CA GLU A 89 26.59 4.06 -14.74
C GLU A 89 25.56 5.01 -14.13
N SER A 90 25.90 5.81 -13.12
CA SER A 90 24.95 6.73 -12.47
C SER A 90 24.25 7.66 -13.47
N LEU A 91 22.93 7.87 -13.32
CA LEU A 91 22.14 8.79 -14.15
C LEU A 91 22.84 10.15 -14.20
N SER A 92 23.04 10.67 -15.40
CA SER A 92 23.60 12.01 -15.55
C SER A 92 22.62 13.05 -14.99
N MET A 93 23.11 14.21 -14.57
CA MET A 93 22.26 15.31 -14.12
C MET A 93 21.24 15.72 -15.21
N LEU A 94 21.62 15.63 -16.49
CA LEU A 94 20.72 15.91 -17.61
C LEU A 94 19.62 14.86 -17.74
N ASP A 95 19.91 13.59 -17.42
CA ASP A 95 18.88 12.55 -17.39
C ASP A 95 17.87 12.79 -16.27
N TYR A 96 18.33 13.17 -15.07
CA TYR A 96 17.43 13.55 -13.98
C TYR A 96 16.52 14.73 -14.36
N ILE A 97 17.08 15.76 -15.00
CA ILE A 97 16.30 16.93 -15.47
C ILE A 97 15.28 16.50 -16.53
N SER A 98 15.69 15.63 -17.46
CA SER A 98 14.79 15.09 -18.49
C SER A 98 13.65 14.29 -17.86
N ILE A 99 13.94 13.38 -16.92
CA ILE A 99 12.92 12.56 -16.24
C ILE A 99 11.95 13.44 -15.47
N TYR A 100 12.46 14.44 -14.73
CA TYR A 100 11.61 15.36 -13.98
C TYR A 100 10.70 16.18 -14.90
N ARG A 101 11.23 16.72 -16.00
CA ARG A 101 10.44 17.46 -16.99
C ARG A 101 9.36 16.57 -17.61
N ASP A 102 9.72 15.35 -17.99
CA ASP A 102 8.77 14.42 -18.59
C ASP A 102 7.68 14.04 -17.59
N TYR A 103 8.02 13.78 -16.31
CA TYR A 103 7.06 13.61 -15.22
C TYR A 103 6.11 14.82 -15.09
N LYS A 104 6.64 16.06 -15.05
CA LYS A 104 5.82 17.27 -14.93
C LYS A 104 4.85 17.44 -16.10
N ASN A 105 5.21 16.99 -17.30
CA ASN A 105 4.33 17.03 -18.47
C ASN A 105 3.18 16.02 -18.40
N MET A 106 3.32 14.97 -17.60
CA MET A 106 2.32 13.91 -17.42
C MET A 106 1.74 13.86 -16.00
N GLU A 107 2.03 14.87 -15.16
CA GLU A 107 1.71 14.84 -13.73
C GLU A 107 0.21 14.63 -13.49
N ASP A 108 -0.65 15.39 -14.16
CA ASP A 108 -2.10 15.27 -14.03
C ASP A 108 -2.57 13.85 -14.41
N PHE A 109 -2.09 13.33 -15.54
CA PHE A 109 -2.35 11.96 -15.97
C PHE A 109 -1.93 10.94 -14.90
N ILE A 110 -0.73 11.07 -14.34
CA ILE A 110 -0.21 10.16 -13.30
C ILE A 110 -1.05 10.25 -12.03
N MET A 111 -1.45 11.45 -11.61
CA MET A 111 -2.19 11.66 -10.37
C MET A 111 -3.64 11.17 -10.47
N GLU A 112 -4.28 11.30 -11.62
CA GLU A 112 -5.66 10.86 -11.85
C GLU A 112 -5.78 9.38 -12.23
N THR A 113 -4.77 8.82 -12.89
CA THR A 113 -4.81 7.44 -13.37
C THR A 113 -4.71 6.45 -12.22
N ASP A 114 -5.66 5.52 -12.12
CA ASP A 114 -5.50 4.36 -11.24
C ASP A 114 -4.49 3.39 -11.83
N GLU A 115 -3.38 3.11 -11.14
CA GLU A 115 -2.30 2.28 -11.67
C GLU A 115 -2.70 0.81 -11.89
N ASP A 116 -3.86 0.40 -11.36
CA ASP A 116 -4.42 -0.94 -11.49
C ASP A 116 -5.12 -1.19 -12.82
N ILE A 117 -5.30 -0.17 -13.66
CA ILE A 117 -5.76 -0.36 -15.04
C ILE A 117 -4.71 -1.07 -15.89
N PHE A 118 -3.43 -0.90 -15.57
CA PHE A 118 -2.31 -1.56 -16.24
C PHE A 118 -2.17 -3.03 -15.82
N PRO A 119 -1.36 -3.85 -16.53
CA PRO A 119 -0.96 -5.17 -16.05
C PRO A 119 -0.33 -5.13 -14.65
N THR A 120 -0.31 -6.27 -13.98
CA THR A 120 0.27 -6.38 -12.62
C THR A 120 1.79 -6.11 -12.65
N LEU A 121 2.41 -5.84 -11.50
CA LEU A 121 3.87 -5.72 -11.45
C LEU A 121 4.55 -7.02 -11.84
N ILE A 122 3.98 -8.16 -11.43
CA ILE A 122 4.47 -9.48 -11.81
C ILE A 122 4.42 -9.66 -13.34
N ASP A 123 3.34 -9.25 -14.01
CA ASP A 123 3.25 -9.28 -15.48
C ASP A 123 4.36 -8.43 -16.13
N ALA A 124 4.59 -7.23 -15.60
CA ALA A 124 5.62 -6.33 -16.10
C ALA A 124 7.04 -6.88 -15.92
N PHE A 125 7.35 -7.46 -14.75
CA PHE A 125 8.65 -8.09 -14.51
C PHE A 125 8.84 -9.36 -15.35
N ASN A 126 7.80 -10.17 -15.53
CA ASN A 126 7.84 -11.34 -16.41
C ASN A 126 8.15 -10.94 -17.86
N LEU A 127 7.59 -9.82 -18.34
CA LEU A 127 7.89 -9.31 -19.66
C LEU A 127 9.33 -8.78 -19.77
N ALA A 128 9.78 -8.00 -18.78
CA ALA A 128 11.08 -7.34 -18.80
C ALA A 128 12.24 -8.34 -18.61
N TYR A 129 12.13 -9.25 -17.64
CA TYR A 129 13.22 -10.12 -17.18
C TYR A 129 12.95 -11.61 -17.31
N GLY A 130 11.72 -12.01 -17.64
CA GLY A 130 11.38 -13.42 -17.73
C GLY A 130 12.06 -14.14 -18.91
N ASP A 131 12.20 -15.46 -18.74
CA ASP A 131 12.54 -16.40 -19.81
C ASP A 131 11.48 -16.39 -20.93
N SER A 132 11.81 -17.06 -22.04
CA SER A 132 10.96 -17.16 -23.24
C SER A 132 9.52 -17.63 -22.95
N ILE A 133 9.36 -18.48 -21.94
CA ILE A 133 8.06 -19.01 -21.50
C ILE A 133 7.26 -17.93 -20.76
N SER A 134 7.87 -17.27 -19.76
CA SER A 134 7.23 -16.19 -19.00
C SER A 134 6.83 -15.00 -19.86
N LYS A 135 7.58 -14.70 -20.93
CA LYS A 135 7.24 -13.65 -21.90
C LYS A 135 6.02 -13.96 -22.77
N GLN A 136 5.61 -15.23 -22.83
CA GLN A 136 4.45 -15.70 -23.59
C GLN A 136 3.21 -15.89 -22.71
N ILE A 137 3.32 -15.77 -21.38
CA ILE A 137 2.19 -15.85 -20.47
C ILE A 137 1.24 -14.68 -20.74
N GLU A 138 -0.05 -14.99 -20.86
CA GLU A 138 -1.08 -13.98 -21.00
C GLU A 138 -1.25 -13.22 -19.69
N TYR A 139 -1.44 -11.90 -19.78
CA TYR A 139 -1.63 -11.06 -18.60
C TYR A 139 -2.82 -11.51 -17.77
N LEU A 140 -2.68 -11.40 -16.45
CA LEU A 140 -3.77 -11.71 -15.52
C LEU A 140 -5.00 -10.83 -15.80
N LYS A 141 -6.18 -11.45 -15.71
CA LYS A 141 -7.48 -10.81 -15.98
C LYS A 141 -8.50 -11.20 -14.92
N GLY A 142 -9.56 -10.40 -14.79
CA GLY A 142 -10.68 -10.70 -13.91
C GLY A 142 -10.26 -10.90 -12.45
N GLU A 143 -10.80 -11.93 -11.81
CA GLU A 143 -10.57 -12.24 -10.39
C GLU A 143 -9.10 -12.55 -10.08
N ASP A 144 -8.39 -13.23 -10.97
CA ASP A 144 -6.96 -13.55 -10.78
C ASP A 144 -6.11 -12.28 -10.71
N LYS A 145 -6.43 -11.29 -11.55
CA LYS A 145 -5.77 -9.98 -11.52
C LYS A 145 -6.03 -9.28 -10.18
N VAL A 146 -7.30 -9.22 -9.76
CA VAL A 146 -7.70 -8.58 -8.50
C VAL A 146 -7.02 -9.26 -7.30
N TYR A 147 -6.96 -10.58 -7.30
CA TYR A 147 -6.31 -11.36 -6.26
C TYR A 147 -4.81 -11.03 -6.16
N VAL A 148 -4.10 -11.07 -7.29
CA VAL A 148 -2.67 -10.78 -7.32
C VAL A 148 -2.38 -9.32 -6.98
N GLN A 149 -3.18 -8.37 -7.47
CA GLN A 149 -3.01 -6.94 -7.15
C GLN A 149 -3.11 -6.68 -5.64
N ASN A 150 -4.09 -7.28 -4.95
CA ASN A 150 -4.23 -7.14 -3.51
C ASN A 150 -2.99 -7.64 -2.75
N ILE A 151 -2.41 -8.75 -3.20
CA ILE A 151 -1.18 -9.29 -2.63
C ILE A 151 -0.01 -8.36 -2.95
N GLU A 152 0.13 -7.86 -4.18
CA GLU A 152 1.17 -6.90 -4.56
C GLU A 152 1.14 -5.66 -3.66
N HIS A 153 -0.03 -5.05 -3.47
CA HIS A 153 -0.19 -3.88 -2.61
C HIS A 153 0.16 -4.16 -1.15
N SER A 154 -0.24 -5.32 -0.64
CA SER A 154 0.08 -5.74 0.73
C SER A 154 1.59 -5.99 0.93
N VAL A 155 2.24 -6.62 -0.05
CA VAL A 155 3.69 -6.84 -0.01
C VAL A 155 4.45 -5.52 -0.14
N LEU A 156 4.00 -4.63 -1.04
CA LEU A 156 4.63 -3.32 -1.23
C LEU A 156 4.48 -2.43 0.00
N SER A 157 3.31 -2.41 0.65
CA SER A 157 3.13 -1.67 1.91
C SER A 157 4.07 -2.18 3.02
N ALA A 158 4.33 -3.49 3.08
CA ALA A 158 5.31 -4.11 3.98
C ALA A 158 6.77 -3.79 3.61
N ILE A 159 7.12 -3.76 2.31
CA ILE A 159 8.47 -3.36 1.88
C ILE A 159 8.71 -1.88 2.20
N VAL A 160 7.72 -1.03 1.93
CA VAL A 160 7.81 0.41 2.11
C VAL A 160 7.93 0.79 3.59
N ILE A 161 7.19 0.13 4.49
CA ILE A 161 7.31 0.42 5.94
C ILE A 161 8.71 0.07 6.48
N LEU A 162 9.39 -0.91 5.88
CA LEU A 162 10.77 -1.27 6.20
C LEU A 162 11.81 -0.36 5.52
N SER A 163 11.41 0.38 4.50
CA SER A 163 12.26 1.35 3.81
C SER A 163 12.33 2.67 4.59
N LYS A 164 13.55 3.16 4.80
CA LYS A 164 13.78 4.42 5.53
C LYS A 164 13.28 5.65 4.78
N ASP A 165 13.33 5.61 3.44
CA ASP A 165 13.19 6.81 2.61
C ASP A 165 11.80 6.97 1.98
N LEU A 166 11.12 5.84 1.66
CA LEU A 166 9.78 5.87 1.05
C LEU A 166 8.68 6.24 2.05
N GLY A 167 8.87 5.88 3.34
CA GLY A 167 8.15 6.49 4.45
C GLY A 167 6.73 5.98 4.75
N LYS A 168 6.03 6.72 5.61
CA LYS A 168 4.70 6.40 6.15
C LYS A 168 3.61 6.56 5.07
N GLU A 169 3.71 7.60 4.28
CA GLU A 169 2.71 8.05 3.32
C GLU A 169 2.53 7.03 2.18
N VAL A 170 3.64 6.51 1.66
CA VAL A 170 3.63 5.49 0.61
C VAL A 170 3.12 4.13 1.14
N SER A 171 3.46 3.80 2.39
CA SER A 171 2.99 2.56 3.03
C SER A 171 1.47 2.61 3.23
N LEU A 172 0.94 3.76 3.67
CA LEU A 172 -0.50 4.01 3.76
C LEU A 172 -1.17 3.99 2.39
N TYR A 173 -0.54 4.57 1.37
CA TYR A 173 -1.05 4.53 0.00
C TYR A 173 -1.26 3.10 -0.49
N GLU A 174 -0.24 2.24 -0.41
CA GLU A 174 -0.35 0.83 -0.78
C GLU A 174 -1.39 0.08 0.07
N CYS A 175 -1.45 0.38 1.37
CA CYS A 175 -2.45 -0.15 2.28
C CYS A 175 -3.89 0.24 1.87
N THR A 176 -4.11 1.46 1.37
CA THR A 176 -5.43 1.89 0.88
C THR A 176 -5.85 1.24 -0.43
N LYS A 177 -4.88 0.82 -1.26
CA LYS A 177 -5.11 0.08 -2.51
C LYS A 177 -5.36 -1.41 -2.30
N THR A 178 -5.21 -1.90 -1.07
CA THR A 178 -5.60 -3.26 -0.70
C THR A 178 -7.08 -3.27 -0.32
N TYR A 179 -7.86 -4.10 -1.00
CA TYR A 179 -9.29 -4.33 -0.84
C TYR A 179 -9.56 -5.81 -0.48
N PRO A 180 -9.26 -6.26 0.75
CA PRO A 180 -9.42 -7.66 1.14
C PRO A 180 -10.85 -8.20 0.98
N GLU A 181 -11.85 -7.32 0.97
CA GLU A 181 -13.26 -7.66 0.73
C GLU A 181 -13.54 -8.22 -0.66
N LEU A 182 -12.69 -7.93 -1.65
CA LEU A 182 -12.78 -8.50 -3.00
C LEU A 182 -12.19 -9.91 -3.07
N LEU A 183 -11.53 -10.37 -2.01
CA LEU A 183 -10.93 -11.70 -1.94
C LEU A 183 -11.93 -12.72 -1.36
N PRO A 184 -11.88 -13.97 -1.85
CA PRO A 184 -12.64 -15.05 -1.23
C PRO A 184 -12.19 -15.25 0.22
N ASP A 185 -13.12 -15.68 1.06
CA ASP A 185 -12.85 -16.00 2.46
C ASP A 185 -11.75 -17.06 2.57
N SER A 186 -10.62 -16.67 3.14
CA SER A 186 -9.38 -17.44 3.14
C SER A 186 -8.43 -16.92 4.21
N GLU A 187 -7.45 -17.74 4.60
CA GLU A 187 -6.36 -17.31 5.49
C GLU A 187 -5.64 -16.06 4.95
N ILE A 188 -5.53 -15.94 3.63
CA ILE A 188 -4.84 -14.82 2.96
C ILE A 188 -5.63 -13.53 3.18
N LYS A 189 -6.94 -13.53 2.93
CA LYS A 189 -7.80 -12.37 3.23
C LYS A 189 -7.62 -11.91 4.67
N THR A 190 -7.62 -12.86 5.60
CA THR A 190 -7.48 -12.61 7.03
C THR A 190 -6.10 -12.07 7.39
N LEU A 191 -5.04 -12.56 6.75
CA LEU A 191 -3.70 -12.03 6.91
C LEU A 191 -3.59 -10.59 6.38
N LEU A 192 -4.18 -10.30 5.20
CA LEU A 192 -4.16 -8.97 4.61
C LEU A 192 -4.91 -7.96 5.47
N GLN A 193 -6.11 -8.30 5.94
CA GLN A 193 -6.90 -7.45 6.85
C GLN A 193 -6.15 -7.15 8.15
N TYR A 194 -5.52 -8.18 8.74
CA TYR A 194 -4.70 -7.98 9.95
C TYR A 194 -3.52 -7.06 9.69
N PHE A 195 -2.78 -7.29 8.61
CA PHE A 195 -1.64 -6.46 8.24
C PHE A 195 -2.07 -5.01 8.01
N ARG A 196 -3.20 -4.79 7.34
CA ARG A 196 -3.82 -3.48 7.12
C ARG A 196 -4.15 -2.77 8.44
N GLY A 197 -4.81 -3.49 9.35
CA GLY A 197 -5.11 -3.00 10.70
C GLY A 197 -3.86 -2.65 11.49
N PHE A 198 -2.87 -3.55 11.52
CA PHE A 198 -1.57 -3.30 12.16
C PHE A 198 -0.88 -2.05 11.60
N LEU A 199 -0.92 -1.86 10.27
CA LEU A 199 -0.33 -0.69 9.63
C LEU A 199 -1.05 0.59 10.05
N PHE A 200 -2.38 0.60 10.09
CA PHE A 200 -3.15 1.73 10.62
C PHE A 200 -2.80 2.03 12.08
N PHE A 201 -2.66 1.01 12.92
CA PHE A 201 -2.24 1.14 14.32
C PHE A 201 -0.88 1.81 14.46
N GLU A 202 0.14 1.29 13.75
CA GLU A 202 1.50 1.84 13.73
C GLU A 202 1.52 3.30 13.25
N LYS A 203 0.50 3.71 12.50
CA LYS A 203 0.40 5.07 11.93
C LYS A 203 -0.48 6.01 12.75
N GLY A 204 -1.10 5.55 13.83
CA GLY A 204 -1.94 6.37 14.72
C GLY A 204 -3.42 6.45 14.30
N LEU A 205 -3.83 5.68 13.29
CA LEU A 205 -5.21 5.62 12.78
C LEU A 205 -5.96 4.50 13.53
N TYR A 206 -6.20 4.73 14.83
CA TYR A 206 -6.62 3.69 15.75
C TYR A 206 -8.03 3.14 15.49
N TYR A 207 -8.98 3.96 15.07
CA TYR A 207 -10.35 3.53 14.76
C TYR A 207 -10.41 2.79 13.43
N LEU A 208 -9.59 3.18 12.45
CA LEU A 208 -9.41 2.38 11.24
C LEU A 208 -8.76 1.03 11.54
N SER A 209 -7.76 1.01 12.42
CA SER A 209 -7.15 -0.24 12.90
C SER A 209 -8.16 -1.13 13.61
N GLU A 210 -8.95 -0.56 14.52
CA GLU A 210 -9.95 -1.30 15.28
C GLU A 210 -11.02 -1.90 14.36
N ASP A 211 -11.49 -1.14 13.36
CA ASP A 211 -12.46 -1.62 12.36
C ASP A 211 -11.92 -2.82 11.58
N GLU A 212 -10.66 -2.77 11.12
CA GLU A 212 -10.03 -3.91 10.42
C GLU A 212 -9.86 -5.14 11.32
N ILE A 213 -9.32 -4.94 12.53
CA ILE A 213 -9.03 -6.05 13.45
C ILE A 213 -10.33 -6.68 13.96
N SER A 214 -11.37 -5.87 14.23
CA SER A 214 -12.69 -6.35 14.64
C SER A 214 -13.32 -7.21 13.56
N ARG A 215 -13.33 -6.75 12.30
CA ARG A 215 -13.82 -7.58 11.16
C ARG A 215 -13.05 -8.89 11.02
N ASN A 216 -11.74 -8.84 11.24
CA ASN A 216 -10.88 -10.02 11.18
C ASN A 216 -11.23 -11.05 12.27
N ILE A 217 -11.41 -10.59 13.51
CA ILE A 217 -11.81 -11.40 14.65
C ILE A 217 -13.20 -11.99 14.44
N ASP A 218 -14.15 -11.20 13.95
CA ASP A 218 -15.51 -11.66 13.64
C ASP A 218 -15.51 -12.77 12.58
N TRP A 219 -14.69 -12.63 11.54
CA TRP A 219 -14.49 -13.68 10.54
C TRP A 219 -13.88 -14.95 11.15
N LEU A 220 -12.84 -14.83 11.99
CA LEU A 220 -12.21 -15.97 12.66
C LEU A 220 -13.20 -16.71 13.58
N ASN A 221 -14.03 -15.97 14.31
CA ASN A 221 -15.03 -16.53 15.23
C ASN A 221 -16.18 -17.24 14.50
N THR A 222 -16.59 -16.72 13.34
CA THR A 222 -17.67 -17.30 12.53
C THR A 222 -17.22 -18.54 11.77
N THR A 223 -15.95 -18.63 11.41
CA THR A 223 -15.41 -19.71 10.54
C THR A 223 -15.01 -21.00 11.30
N LYS A 224 -15.14 -21.06 12.63
CA LYS A 224 -14.90 -22.24 13.52
C LYS A 224 -13.83 -23.25 13.03
N LYS A 225 -12.60 -23.10 13.55
CA LYS A 225 -11.62 -24.17 13.82
C LYS A 225 -11.27 -25.13 12.67
N SER A 226 -11.18 -24.63 11.45
CA SER A 226 -10.40 -25.29 10.40
C SER A 226 -9.35 -24.30 9.90
N THR A 227 -8.10 -24.57 10.27
CA THR A 227 -6.86 -24.03 9.65
C THR A 227 -6.78 -22.51 9.61
N CYS A 228 -6.28 -21.90 10.69
CA CYS A 228 -5.48 -20.68 10.61
C CYS A 228 -4.38 -20.76 11.68
N HIS A 229 -3.41 -21.65 11.45
CA HIS A 229 -2.39 -21.98 12.46
C HIS A 229 -1.45 -20.82 12.81
N ILE A 230 -1.30 -19.85 11.90
CA ILE A 230 -0.37 -18.74 12.05
C ILE A 230 -1.00 -17.64 12.93
N GLN A 231 -2.22 -17.22 12.62
CA GLN A 231 -2.84 -16.07 13.27
C GLN A 231 -3.34 -16.39 14.68
N GLU A 232 -3.94 -17.57 14.88
CA GLU A 232 -4.36 -18.05 16.20
C GLU A 232 -3.17 -18.12 17.19
N ARG A 233 -1.96 -18.48 16.70
CA ARG A 233 -0.73 -18.49 17.52
C ARG A 233 -0.26 -17.09 17.94
N TYR A 234 -0.32 -16.11 17.04
CA TYR A 234 0.08 -14.73 17.35
C TYR A 234 -0.90 -14.07 18.33
N PHE A 235 -2.21 -14.24 18.13
CA PHE A 235 -3.23 -13.67 19.02
C PHE A 235 -3.32 -14.36 20.39
N ASN A 236 -3.00 -15.65 20.48
CA ASN A 236 -3.00 -16.40 21.75
C ASN A 236 -1.65 -16.37 22.50
N GLY A 237 -0.62 -15.68 21.97
CA GLY A 237 0.67 -15.51 22.65
C GLY A 237 1.57 -16.75 22.71
N GLU A 238 1.38 -17.74 21.83
CA GLU A 238 2.19 -18.96 21.81
C GLU A 238 3.51 -18.75 21.04
N THR A 239 4.62 -18.57 21.75
CA THR A 239 5.96 -18.27 21.18
C THR A 239 6.88 -19.49 20.99
N SER A 240 6.41 -20.73 21.12
CA SER A 240 7.29 -21.90 21.03
C SER A 240 7.48 -22.40 19.59
N ILE A 241 8.64 -22.10 18.99
CA ILE A 241 9.16 -22.80 17.82
C ILE A 241 9.72 -24.14 18.31
N THR A 242 8.91 -25.20 18.31
CA THR A 242 9.47 -26.56 18.34
C THR A 242 9.83 -26.95 16.91
N SER A 243 11.08 -26.70 16.53
CA SER A 243 11.69 -27.37 15.38
C SER A 243 11.63 -28.88 15.62
N LYS A 244 10.82 -29.61 14.84
CA LYS A 244 11.07 -31.05 14.67
C LYS A 244 12.23 -31.18 13.70
N PRO A 245 13.36 -31.80 14.10
CA PRO A 245 14.39 -32.17 13.13
C PRO A 245 13.83 -33.28 12.23
N ILE A 246 14.29 -33.25 10.98
CA ILE A 246 14.09 -34.29 9.95
C ILE A 246 14.68 -35.61 10.45
#